data_AF-A0AAQ0R853-F1
#
_entry.id   AF-A0AAQ0R853-F1
#
_cell.length_a   1.000
_cell.length_b   1.000
_cell.length_c   1.000
_cell.angle_alpha   90.00
_cell.angle_beta   90.00
_cell.angle_gamma   90.00
#
_symmetry.space_group_name_H-M   'P 1'
#
loop_
_entity.id
_entity.type
_entity.pdbx_description
1 polymer ?
#
loop_
_entity_poly.entity_id
_entity_poly.type
_entity_poly.pdbx_seq_one_letter_code
_entity_poly.pdbx_strand_id
1 'polypeptide(L)'
;MTEASSERFGSLALGMTQAEALSSLGNQAGTPTQFPSCAVVPFTTSGGTGRALLTSAGVTVIESSPGTLTDRGVGDGSTVAQIESAYGNDHSTMTIQTESGESIFVTTGDPRQVGNGNPGGLIGFSIHDGTVGPPVIGGVPGFEYCSGNSSTSTSQLPTTSTSEGCGTITYPVTGVVASIDNLQGGVTCEVAMGIAERYLNDTSLSHAGNTWSAEFDGWLCSVLTATASELEGHSLECADRSRGISFQAVP
;
A
#
# COMPACT_ATOMS: atom_id res chain seq x y z
N MET A 1 -1.95 -26.57 -14.32
CA MET A 1 -2.30 -25.80 -13.11
C MET A 1 -2.03 -24.35 -13.41
N THR A 2 -2.91 -23.44 -12.99
CA THR A 2 -2.67 -22.01 -13.12
C THR A 2 -1.80 -21.58 -11.94
N GLU A 3 -0.57 -21.16 -12.20
CA GLU A 3 0.37 -20.74 -11.15
C GLU A 3 0.16 -19.26 -10.80
N ALA A 4 0.25 -18.95 -9.51
CA ALA A 4 0.27 -17.58 -8.98
C ALA A 4 1.71 -17.10 -8.77
N SER A 5 2.01 -15.84 -9.07
CA SER A 5 3.24 -15.18 -8.62
C SER A 5 2.89 -13.92 -7.84
N SER A 6 3.91 -13.19 -7.38
CA SER A 6 3.72 -11.92 -6.66
C SER A 6 3.07 -10.81 -7.49
N GLU A 7 2.92 -10.99 -8.80
CA GLU A 7 2.40 -9.97 -9.72
C GLU A 7 1.18 -10.44 -10.53
N ARG A 8 0.91 -11.75 -10.60
CA ARG A 8 -0.11 -12.29 -11.52
C ARG A 8 -0.70 -13.62 -11.09
N PHE A 9 -1.88 -13.90 -11.62
CA PHE A 9 -2.54 -15.20 -11.56
C PHE A 9 -3.16 -15.50 -12.93
N GLY A 10 -2.64 -16.52 -13.61
CA GLY A 10 -3.10 -16.87 -14.97
C GLY A 10 -2.94 -15.70 -15.94
N SER A 11 -4.05 -15.23 -16.52
CA SER A 11 -4.07 -14.08 -17.43
C SER A 11 -4.27 -12.73 -16.73
N LEU A 12 -4.52 -12.71 -15.42
CA LEU A 12 -4.65 -11.49 -14.63
C LEU A 12 -3.31 -11.06 -14.06
N ALA A 13 -3.02 -9.77 -14.12
CA ALA A 13 -1.86 -9.17 -13.46
C ALA A 13 -2.26 -7.92 -12.66
N LEU A 14 -1.51 -7.63 -11.61
CA LEU A 14 -1.64 -6.36 -10.88
C LEU A 14 -1.40 -5.19 -11.84
N GLY A 15 -2.16 -4.10 -11.64
CA GLY A 15 -2.11 -2.89 -12.47
C GLY A 15 -2.91 -2.97 -13.77
N MET A 16 -3.45 -4.15 -14.16
CA MET A 16 -4.36 -4.21 -15.31
C MET A 16 -5.57 -3.31 -15.10
N THR A 17 -5.93 -2.52 -16.10
CA THR A 17 -7.19 -1.77 -16.10
C THR A 17 -8.38 -2.73 -16.10
N GLN A 18 -9.56 -2.23 -15.75
CA GLN A 18 -10.78 -3.03 -15.83
C GLN A 18 -11.04 -3.60 -17.23
N ALA A 19 -10.78 -2.83 -18.27
CA ALA A 19 -10.96 -3.29 -19.65
C ALA A 19 -9.98 -4.43 -19.99
N GLU A 20 -8.72 -4.32 -19.58
CA GLU A 20 -7.70 -5.34 -19.80
C GLU A 20 -7.99 -6.62 -19.01
N ALA A 21 -8.38 -6.49 -17.74
CA ALA A 21 -8.75 -7.62 -16.89
C ALA A 21 -9.95 -8.38 -17.46
N LEU A 22 -11.02 -7.67 -17.84
CA LEU A 22 -12.21 -8.28 -18.44
C LEU A 22 -11.89 -8.92 -19.80
N SER A 23 -11.08 -8.26 -20.64
CA SER A 23 -10.65 -8.82 -21.92
C SER A 23 -9.80 -10.08 -21.74
N SER A 24 -8.93 -10.11 -20.72
CA SER A 24 -8.02 -11.24 -20.45
C SER A 24 -8.75 -12.44 -19.84
N LEU A 25 -9.85 -12.21 -19.13
CA LEU A 25 -10.71 -13.24 -18.59
C LEU A 25 -11.72 -13.77 -19.62
N GLY A 26 -12.16 -12.93 -20.56
CA GLY A 26 -13.16 -13.29 -21.56
C GLY A 26 -14.41 -13.89 -20.93
N ASN A 27 -14.80 -15.09 -21.38
CA ASN A 27 -15.99 -15.79 -20.88
C ASN A 27 -15.84 -16.31 -19.43
N GLN A 28 -14.65 -16.21 -18.82
CA GLN A 28 -14.44 -16.60 -17.44
C GLN A 28 -14.80 -15.50 -16.45
N ALA A 29 -14.92 -14.25 -16.91
CA ALA A 29 -15.34 -13.12 -16.08
C ALA A 29 -16.84 -13.21 -15.75
N GLY A 30 -17.17 -13.08 -14.47
CA GLY A 30 -18.53 -12.82 -14.03
C GLY A 30 -18.85 -11.32 -14.01
N THR A 31 -20.09 -10.99 -13.63
CA THR A 31 -20.54 -9.61 -13.54
C THR A 31 -19.79 -8.86 -12.43
N PRO A 32 -19.17 -7.70 -12.71
CA PRO A 32 -18.53 -6.89 -11.69
C PRO A 32 -19.55 -6.38 -10.65
N THR A 33 -19.23 -6.51 -9.37
CA THR A 33 -19.95 -5.86 -8.28
C THR A 33 -19.25 -4.55 -7.94
N GLN A 34 -19.99 -3.44 -7.95
CA GLN A 34 -19.45 -2.13 -7.64
C GLN A 34 -19.58 -1.80 -6.15
N PHE A 35 -18.48 -1.35 -5.57
CA PHE A 35 -18.39 -0.81 -4.21
C PHE A 35 -17.96 0.66 -4.30
N PRO A 36 -18.06 1.44 -3.21
CA PRO A 36 -17.63 2.84 -3.24
C PRO A 36 -16.20 3.02 -3.76
N SER A 37 -15.23 2.23 -3.27
CA SER A 37 -13.79 2.37 -3.55
C SER A 37 -13.18 1.35 -4.49
N CYS A 38 -13.96 0.36 -4.93
CA CYS A 38 -13.45 -0.69 -5.81
C CYS A 38 -14.58 -1.29 -6.66
N ALA A 39 -14.20 -2.02 -7.71
CA ALA A 39 -15.02 -3.03 -8.35
C ALA A 39 -14.46 -4.41 -8.00
N VAL A 40 -15.33 -5.38 -7.73
CA VAL A 40 -14.94 -6.79 -7.57
C VAL A 40 -15.43 -7.55 -8.78
N VAL A 41 -14.49 -8.16 -9.52
CA VAL A 41 -14.79 -9.02 -10.67
C VAL A 41 -14.56 -10.46 -10.28
N PRO A 42 -15.61 -11.28 -10.10
CA PRO A 42 -15.44 -12.71 -9.94
C PRO A 42 -14.97 -13.33 -11.26
N PHE A 43 -14.15 -14.38 -11.19
CA PHE A 43 -13.76 -15.16 -12.35
C PHE A 43 -13.75 -16.65 -12.03
N THR A 44 -13.99 -17.48 -13.04
CA THR A 44 -14.05 -18.94 -12.90
C THR A 44 -12.77 -19.60 -13.41
N THR A 45 -12.28 -20.58 -12.66
CA THR A 45 -11.15 -21.45 -13.02
C THR A 45 -11.59 -22.91 -12.90
N SER A 46 -10.72 -23.85 -13.28
CA SER A 46 -10.96 -25.27 -13.02
C SER A 46 -11.02 -25.62 -11.52
N GLY A 47 -10.42 -24.80 -10.65
CA GLY A 47 -10.39 -24.99 -9.19
C GLY A 47 -11.55 -24.33 -8.44
N GLY A 48 -12.35 -23.51 -9.12
CA GLY A 48 -13.47 -22.79 -8.52
C GLY A 48 -13.48 -21.32 -8.92
N THR A 49 -14.03 -20.48 -8.04
CA THR A 49 -14.14 -19.04 -8.29
C THR A 49 -13.00 -18.30 -7.59
N GLY A 50 -12.34 -17.40 -8.30
CA GLY A 50 -11.46 -16.37 -7.73
C GLY A 50 -12.06 -14.97 -7.92
N ARG A 51 -11.40 -13.94 -7.40
CA ARG A 51 -11.86 -12.55 -7.45
C ARG A 51 -10.71 -11.61 -7.76
N ALA A 52 -10.92 -10.68 -8.68
CA ALA A 52 -10.04 -9.54 -8.89
C ALA A 52 -10.69 -8.31 -8.25
N LEU A 53 -9.91 -7.53 -7.50
CA LEU A 53 -10.33 -6.26 -6.94
C LEU A 53 -9.67 -5.15 -7.76
N LEU A 54 -10.47 -4.22 -8.23
CA LEU A 54 -10.07 -3.15 -9.13
C LEU A 54 -10.35 -1.82 -8.47
N THR A 55 -9.33 -0.97 -8.41
CA THR A 55 -9.48 0.43 -8.00
C THR A 55 -9.26 1.33 -9.21
N SER A 56 -9.21 2.64 -8.99
CA SER A 56 -8.79 3.60 -10.02
C SER A 56 -7.38 3.32 -10.57
N ALA A 57 -6.53 2.62 -9.81
CA ALA A 57 -5.18 2.21 -10.21
C ALA A 57 -5.14 0.90 -11.04
N GLY A 58 -6.30 0.27 -11.28
CA GLY A 58 -6.39 -1.05 -11.92
C GLY A 58 -6.54 -2.18 -10.91
N VAL A 59 -6.21 -3.41 -11.31
CA VAL A 59 -6.25 -4.59 -10.44
C VAL A 59 -5.21 -4.44 -9.33
N THR A 60 -5.65 -4.35 -8.08
CA THR A 60 -4.77 -4.17 -6.92
C THR A 60 -4.63 -5.45 -6.10
N VAL A 61 -5.64 -6.31 -6.12
CA VAL A 61 -5.64 -7.59 -5.41
C VAL A 61 -6.26 -8.67 -6.30
N ILE A 62 -5.67 -9.86 -6.28
CA ILE A 62 -6.24 -11.06 -6.91
C ILE A 62 -6.37 -12.15 -5.85
N GLU A 63 -7.59 -12.45 -5.44
CA GLU A 63 -7.91 -13.63 -4.64
C GLU A 63 -8.00 -14.83 -5.58
N SER A 64 -7.01 -15.73 -5.53
CA SER A 64 -6.98 -16.90 -6.41
C SER A 64 -8.03 -17.95 -6.00
N SER A 65 -8.36 -18.85 -6.94
CA SER A 65 -9.33 -19.92 -6.70
C SER A 65 -8.75 -21.04 -5.82
N PRO A 66 -9.59 -21.89 -5.19
CA PRO A 66 -9.15 -23.09 -4.49
C PRO A 66 -8.24 -24.00 -5.34
N GLY A 67 -7.32 -24.70 -4.68
CA GLY A 67 -6.31 -25.56 -5.29
C GLY A 67 -5.16 -24.81 -5.97
N THR A 68 -5.06 -23.49 -5.81
CA THR A 68 -3.97 -22.70 -6.41
C THR A 68 -2.68 -22.82 -5.62
N LEU A 69 -1.59 -23.06 -6.35
CA LEU A 69 -0.22 -22.98 -5.85
C LEU A 69 0.50 -21.79 -6.51
N THR A 70 1.48 -21.24 -5.82
CA THR A 70 2.39 -20.26 -6.38
C THR A 70 3.40 -20.91 -7.32
N ASP A 71 4.13 -20.08 -8.05
CA ASP A 71 5.32 -20.42 -8.84
C ASP A 71 6.47 -21.03 -8.01
N ARG A 72 6.34 -21.03 -6.67
CA ARG A 72 7.23 -21.71 -5.73
C ARG A 72 6.67 -23.04 -5.19
N GLY A 73 5.54 -23.50 -5.72
CA GLY A 73 4.94 -24.79 -5.38
C GLY A 73 4.27 -24.83 -4.00
N VAL A 74 4.01 -23.68 -3.38
CA VAL A 74 3.31 -23.56 -2.10
C VAL A 74 2.03 -22.76 -2.27
N GLY A 75 1.02 -22.98 -1.43
CA GLY A 75 -0.29 -22.36 -1.59
C GLY A 75 -1.35 -23.18 -0.87
N ASP A 76 -2.53 -23.32 -1.46
CA ASP A 76 -3.68 -23.98 -0.82
C ASP A 76 -3.31 -25.39 -0.29
N GLY A 77 -3.51 -25.60 1.01
CA GLY A 77 -3.17 -26.84 1.73
C GLY A 77 -1.71 -26.95 2.22
N SER A 78 -0.85 -25.96 1.93
CA SER A 78 0.53 -25.92 2.46
C SER A 78 0.54 -25.50 3.93
N THR A 79 1.62 -25.76 4.66
CA THR A 79 1.82 -25.28 6.04
C THR A 79 2.57 -23.96 6.05
N VAL A 80 2.48 -23.20 7.16
CA VAL A 80 3.27 -21.97 7.37
C VAL A 80 4.77 -22.21 7.19
N ALA A 81 5.30 -23.32 7.72
CA ALA A 81 6.71 -23.66 7.57
C ALA A 81 7.12 -23.89 6.10
N GLN A 82 6.21 -24.38 5.26
CA GLN A 82 6.46 -24.52 3.82
C GLN A 82 6.49 -23.14 3.14
N ILE A 83 5.62 -22.20 3.55
CA ILE A 83 5.66 -20.81 3.05
C ILE A 83 6.98 -20.14 3.42
N GLU A 84 7.38 -20.22 4.69
CA GLU A 84 8.65 -19.66 5.17
C GLU A 84 9.86 -20.30 4.47
N SER A 85 9.83 -21.61 4.25
CA SER A 85 10.89 -22.29 3.51
C SER A 85 10.96 -21.88 2.03
N ALA A 86 9.84 -21.56 1.41
CA ALA A 86 9.78 -21.20 -0.01
C ALA A 86 10.18 -19.73 -0.27
N TYR A 87 9.94 -18.84 0.70
CA TYR A 87 10.10 -17.39 0.53
C TYR A 87 11.13 -16.74 1.46
N GLY A 88 11.46 -17.33 2.61
CA GLY A 88 12.26 -16.69 3.66
C GLY A 88 13.73 -16.40 3.30
N ASN A 89 14.21 -16.86 2.14
CA ASN A 89 15.54 -16.53 1.65
C ASN A 89 15.62 -15.17 0.95
N ASP A 90 14.51 -14.68 0.40
CA ASP A 90 14.47 -13.48 -0.44
C ASP A 90 13.23 -12.60 -0.23
N HIS A 91 12.34 -12.99 0.67
CA HIS A 91 11.19 -12.21 1.13
C HIS A 91 11.15 -12.18 2.65
N SER A 92 10.57 -11.12 3.18
CA SER A 92 10.14 -11.10 4.58
C SER A 92 8.82 -11.85 4.71
N THR A 93 8.68 -12.66 5.75
CA THR A 93 7.43 -13.32 6.11
C THR A 93 6.91 -12.77 7.43
N MET A 94 5.60 -12.63 7.56
CA MET A 94 4.97 -12.21 8.82
C MET A 94 3.57 -12.79 8.95
N THR A 95 3.27 -13.28 10.15
CA THR A 95 1.93 -13.74 10.54
C THR A 95 1.22 -12.64 11.33
N ILE A 96 -0.03 -12.39 11.00
CA ILE A 96 -0.89 -11.39 11.63
C ILE A 96 -2.27 -11.97 11.94
N GLN A 97 -2.98 -11.30 12.83
CA GLN A 97 -4.41 -11.52 13.06
C GLN A 97 -5.21 -10.49 12.27
N THR A 98 -6.18 -10.96 11.50
CA THR A 98 -7.14 -10.13 10.76
C THR A 98 -8.55 -10.36 11.31
N GLU A 99 -9.52 -9.57 10.89
CA GLU A 99 -10.92 -9.78 11.28
C GLU A 99 -11.47 -11.13 10.79
N SER A 100 -10.89 -11.68 9.73
CA SER A 100 -11.25 -13.00 9.18
C SER A 100 -10.41 -14.15 9.76
N GLY A 101 -9.55 -13.86 10.74
CA GLY A 101 -8.68 -14.84 11.40
C GLY A 101 -7.20 -14.65 11.06
N GLU A 102 -6.41 -15.67 11.37
CA GLU A 102 -4.96 -15.63 11.21
C GLU A 102 -4.56 -15.69 9.73
N SER A 103 -3.50 -14.95 9.37
CA SER A 103 -2.96 -14.93 8.01
C SER A 103 -1.45 -14.79 8.04
N ILE A 104 -0.77 -15.42 7.09
CA ILE A 104 0.63 -15.18 6.79
C ILE A 104 0.74 -14.46 5.45
N PHE A 105 1.67 -13.53 5.35
CA PHE A 105 2.04 -12.95 4.06
C PHE A 105 3.55 -12.95 3.86
N VAL A 106 3.93 -12.82 2.61
CA VAL A 106 5.32 -12.63 2.17
C VAL A 106 5.41 -11.33 1.38
N THR A 107 6.52 -10.61 1.51
CA THR A 107 6.75 -9.36 0.78
C THR A 107 8.24 -9.12 0.53
N THR A 108 8.56 -8.48 -0.59
CA THR A 108 9.92 -7.98 -0.87
C THR A 108 10.18 -6.62 -0.20
N GLY A 109 9.12 -5.93 0.26
CA GLY A 109 9.20 -4.67 0.98
C GLY A 109 9.26 -4.85 2.50
N ASP A 110 9.02 -3.77 3.25
CA ASP A 110 8.94 -3.85 4.71
C ASP A 110 7.61 -4.52 5.14
N PRO A 111 7.64 -5.68 5.83
CA PRO A 111 6.43 -6.35 6.29
C PRO A 111 5.57 -5.49 7.22
N ARG A 112 6.15 -4.49 7.89
CA ARG A 112 5.40 -3.57 8.78
C ARG A 112 4.54 -2.55 8.01
N GLN A 113 4.74 -2.41 6.69
CA GLN A 113 3.98 -1.49 5.84
C GLN A 113 2.76 -2.14 5.17
N VAL A 114 2.58 -3.45 5.26
CA VAL A 114 1.48 -4.18 4.59
C VAL A 114 0.09 -3.72 5.05
N GLY A 115 -0.05 -3.21 6.27
CA GLY A 115 -1.29 -2.58 6.76
C GLY A 115 -1.68 -1.28 6.05
N ASN A 116 -0.75 -0.65 5.32
CA ASN A 116 -0.94 0.61 4.61
C ASN A 116 -1.03 0.43 3.09
N GLY A 117 -0.94 -0.81 2.59
CA GLY A 117 -0.97 -1.11 1.16
C GLY A 117 -0.09 -2.29 0.78
N ASN A 118 0.33 -2.34 -0.48
CA ASN A 118 1.25 -3.36 -0.99
C ASN A 118 2.67 -2.78 -1.06
N PRO A 119 3.58 -3.10 -0.13
CA PRO A 119 4.95 -2.59 -0.11
C PRO A 119 5.87 -3.26 -1.14
N GLY A 120 5.33 -4.15 -2.00
CA GLY A 120 6.04 -4.82 -3.07
C GLY A 120 6.05 -6.34 -2.90
N GLY A 121 5.86 -7.05 -4.01
CA GLY A 121 5.97 -8.51 -4.05
C GLY A 121 4.99 -9.25 -3.11
N LEU A 122 3.90 -8.61 -2.70
CA LEU A 122 3.02 -9.11 -1.65
C LEU A 122 2.20 -10.32 -2.10
N ILE A 123 2.27 -11.41 -1.34
CA ILE A 123 1.35 -12.54 -1.44
C ILE A 123 0.90 -12.95 -0.04
N GLY A 124 -0.42 -12.98 0.20
CA GLY A 124 -1.03 -13.38 1.46
C GLY A 124 -1.71 -14.74 1.39
N PHE A 125 -1.84 -15.40 2.53
CA PHE A 125 -2.51 -16.68 2.70
C PHE A 125 -3.25 -16.70 4.03
N SER A 126 -4.51 -17.13 4.04
CA SER A 126 -5.25 -17.32 5.28
C SER A 126 -4.76 -18.59 5.96
N ILE A 127 -4.79 -18.65 7.29
CA ILE A 127 -4.38 -19.82 8.06
C ILE A 127 -5.62 -20.47 8.69
N HIS A 128 -5.85 -21.74 8.36
CA HIS A 128 -6.92 -22.56 8.91
C HIS A 128 -6.40 -23.96 9.21
N ASP A 129 -6.62 -24.43 10.45
CA ASP A 129 -6.29 -25.79 10.90
C ASP A 129 -4.84 -26.23 10.60
N GLY A 130 -3.88 -25.31 10.74
CA GLY A 130 -2.45 -25.56 10.52
C GLY A 130 -2.01 -25.60 9.04
N THR A 131 -2.94 -25.34 8.12
CA THR A 131 -2.67 -25.18 6.69
C THR A 131 -3.06 -23.79 6.22
N VAL A 132 -2.58 -23.40 5.05
CA VAL A 132 -2.87 -22.12 4.43
C VAL A 132 -3.86 -22.28 3.28
N GLY A 133 -4.68 -21.27 3.06
CA GLY A 133 -5.60 -21.20 1.92
C GLY A 133 -4.94 -20.77 0.61
N PRO A 134 -5.73 -20.53 -0.45
CA PRO A 134 -5.21 -20.07 -1.74
C PRO A 134 -4.46 -18.73 -1.63
N PRO A 135 -3.44 -18.49 -2.47
CA PRO A 135 -2.71 -17.23 -2.47
C PRO A 135 -3.61 -16.04 -2.85
N VAL A 136 -3.42 -14.94 -2.14
CA VAL A 136 -3.96 -13.61 -2.45
C VAL A 136 -2.79 -12.77 -2.97
N ILE A 137 -2.81 -12.45 -4.27
CA ILE A 137 -1.74 -11.68 -4.92
C ILE A 137 -2.00 -10.19 -4.71
N GLY A 138 -0.99 -9.46 -4.24
CA GLY A 138 -1.07 -8.03 -3.97
C GLY A 138 -1.83 -7.64 -2.70
N GLY A 139 -2.23 -8.62 -1.88
CA GLY A 139 -3.01 -8.39 -0.66
C GLY A 139 -2.82 -9.47 0.40
N VAL A 140 -3.46 -9.26 1.55
CA VAL A 140 -3.54 -10.14 2.70
C VAL A 140 -5.01 -10.53 2.90
N PRO A 141 -5.31 -11.83 3.02
CA PRO A 141 -6.67 -12.26 3.32
C PRO A 141 -7.20 -11.62 4.62
N GLY A 142 -8.48 -11.26 4.62
CA GLY A 142 -9.14 -10.63 5.76
C GLY A 142 -8.97 -9.11 5.86
N PHE A 143 -8.24 -8.47 4.94
CA PHE A 143 -8.22 -7.02 4.81
C PHE A 143 -9.41 -6.51 4.00
N GLU A 144 -9.97 -5.38 4.43
CA GLU A 144 -11.02 -4.69 3.67
C GLU A 144 -10.42 -3.73 2.65
N TYR A 145 -10.57 -4.06 1.37
CA TYR A 145 -10.05 -3.26 0.26
C TYR A 145 -11.10 -2.35 -0.40
N CYS A 146 -12.38 -2.59 -0.14
CA CYS A 146 -13.51 -1.99 -0.86
C CYS A 146 -14.46 -1.17 0.03
N SER A 147 -14.20 -1.13 1.33
CA SER A 147 -15.01 -0.44 2.34
C SER A 147 -14.51 0.98 2.62
N GLY A 148 -13.39 1.37 2.00
CA GLY A 148 -12.83 2.73 2.07
C GLY A 148 -13.77 3.76 1.43
N ASN A 149 -13.99 4.86 2.14
CA ASN A 149 -14.70 6.03 1.67
C ASN A 149 -13.97 6.63 0.46
N SER A 150 -14.57 6.56 -0.72
CA SER A 150 -14.01 7.14 -1.95
C SER A 150 -14.03 8.66 -1.90
N SER A 151 -12.92 9.22 -1.48
CA SER A 151 -12.48 10.56 -1.79
C SER A 151 -10.95 10.44 -1.85
N THR A 152 -10.38 10.16 -3.01
CA THR A 152 -10.03 11.25 -3.92
C THR A 152 -10.04 10.85 -5.40
N SER A 153 -10.50 11.83 -6.17
CA SER A 153 -10.71 11.89 -7.60
C SER A 153 -9.57 11.35 -8.48
N THR A 154 -10.00 10.75 -9.59
CA THR A 154 -9.34 10.81 -10.89
C THR A 154 -8.59 12.13 -11.13
N SER A 155 -7.28 12.06 -11.36
CA SER A 155 -6.64 12.79 -12.45
C SER A 155 -5.53 11.94 -13.04
N GLN A 156 -5.44 11.98 -14.36
CA GLN A 156 -4.82 11.03 -15.26
C GLN A 156 -3.32 11.34 -15.49
N LEU A 157 -2.50 10.28 -15.64
CA LEU A 157 -1.18 10.08 -16.31
C LEU A 157 -0.38 11.32 -16.81
N PRO A 158 0.99 11.33 -16.78
CA PRO A 158 1.80 10.36 -17.56
C PRO A 158 3.21 10.01 -17.01
N THR A 159 3.87 9.10 -17.73
CA THR A 159 5.28 8.72 -17.64
C THR A 159 6.28 9.85 -17.94
N THR A 160 7.47 9.70 -17.36
CA THR A 160 8.81 10.28 -17.67
C THR A 160 9.17 11.69 -17.19
N SER A 161 10.28 11.76 -16.42
CA SER A 161 11.45 12.65 -16.54
C SER A 161 11.87 13.36 -15.22
N THR A 162 12.89 12.80 -14.56
CA THR A 162 13.96 13.43 -13.76
C THR A 162 13.73 14.76 -13.00
N SER A 163 13.95 14.64 -11.68
CA SER A 163 14.20 15.61 -10.60
C SER A 163 13.03 16.49 -10.16
N GLU A 164 12.23 16.01 -9.19
CA GLU A 164 11.34 16.84 -8.40
C GLU A 164 10.94 16.06 -7.14
N GLY A 165 10.77 16.75 -6.01
CA GLY A 165 10.64 16.18 -4.67
C GLY A 165 9.54 15.11 -4.49
N CYS A 166 9.42 14.63 -3.26
CA CYS A 166 8.59 13.50 -2.86
C CYS A 166 7.08 13.62 -3.12
N GLY A 167 6.63 14.82 -3.49
CA GLY A 167 5.25 15.21 -3.60
C GLY A 167 5.07 16.60 -2.99
N THR A 168 3.87 17.15 -3.11
CA THR A 168 3.54 18.47 -2.56
C THR A 168 2.49 18.36 -1.46
N ILE A 169 2.68 19.11 -0.38
CA ILE A 169 1.69 19.32 0.67
C ILE A 169 0.98 20.67 0.49
N THR A 170 -0.26 20.76 0.94
CA THR A 170 -1.01 22.03 0.98
C THR A 170 -1.28 22.41 2.43
N TYR A 171 -0.89 23.63 2.82
CA TYR A 171 -1.19 24.15 4.14
C TYR A 171 -2.69 24.49 4.26
N PRO A 172 -3.44 23.86 5.18
CA PRO A 172 -4.91 23.96 5.20
C PRO A 172 -5.43 25.38 5.52
N VAL A 173 -4.64 26.21 6.21
CA VAL A 173 -5.04 27.57 6.60
C VAL A 173 -4.77 28.60 5.51
N THR A 174 -3.63 28.49 4.81
CA THR A 174 -3.17 29.49 3.84
C THR A 174 -3.39 29.06 2.39
N GLY A 175 -3.58 27.77 2.13
CA GLY A 175 -3.67 27.19 0.79
C GLY A 175 -2.33 27.18 0.04
N VAL A 176 -1.22 27.53 0.70
CA VAL A 176 0.12 27.51 0.11
C VAL A 176 0.51 26.05 -0.15
N VAL A 177 1.13 25.81 -1.31
CA VAL A 177 1.65 24.51 -1.71
C VAL A 177 3.17 24.51 -1.51
N ALA A 178 3.71 23.45 -0.92
CA ALA A 178 5.15 23.26 -0.74
C ALA A 178 5.55 21.83 -1.11
N SER A 179 6.74 21.65 -1.67
CA SER A 179 7.27 20.33 -2.07
C SER A 179 8.04 19.68 -0.93
N ILE A 180 7.77 18.41 -0.64
CA ILE A 180 8.55 17.62 0.32
C ILE A 180 9.87 17.24 -0.32
N ASP A 181 10.97 17.64 0.33
CA ASP A 181 12.32 17.49 -0.17
C ASP A 181 13.34 17.30 0.97
N ASN A 182 14.62 17.28 0.64
CA ASN A 182 15.74 17.21 1.61
C ASN A 182 15.61 16.04 2.60
N LEU A 183 15.25 14.86 2.10
CA LEU A 183 15.22 13.61 2.86
C LEU A 183 16.62 13.27 3.41
N GLN A 184 16.74 13.07 4.72
CA GLN A 184 17.98 12.68 5.41
C GLN A 184 17.84 11.38 6.19
N GLY A 185 18.92 10.64 6.29
CA GLY A 185 19.00 9.42 7.11
C GLY A 185 18.21 8.22 6.58
N GLY A 186 17.73 8.28 5.32
CA GLY A 186 17.01 7.17 4.68
C GLY A 186 15.49 7.20 4.85
N VAL A 187 14.92 8.34 5.25
CA VAL A 187 13.46 8.54 5.18
C VAL A 187 12.98 8.45 3.72
N THR A 188 11.87 7.74 3.48
CA THR A 188 11.27 7.60 2.16
C THR A 188 10.28 8.73 1.88
N CYS A 189 10.02 9.00 0.61
CA CYS A 189 9.04 10.01 0.19
C CYS A 189 7.64 9.75 0.74
N GLU A 190 7.20 8.50 0.78
CA GLU A 190 5.92 8.10 1.35
C GLU A 190 5.84 8.41 2.85
N VAL A 191 6.89 8.09 3.62
CA VAL A 191 6.95 8.40 5.05
C VAL A 191 6.95 9.90 5.26
N ALA A 192 7.74 10.64 4.49
CA ALA A 192 7.81 12.08 4.59
C ALA A 192 6.45 12.75 4.28
N MET A 193 5.80 12.33 3.19
CA MET A 193 4.47 12.81 2.81
C MET A 193 3.41 12.46 3.88
N GLY A 194 3.37 11.21 4.35
CA GLY A 194 2.38 10.77 5.35
C GLY A 194 2.54 11.48 6.70
N ILE A 195 3.78 11.69 7.15
CA ILE A 195 4.06 12.45 8.37
C ILE A 195 3.67 13.92 8.19
N ALA A 196 3.99 14.53 7.05
CA ALA A 196 3.64 15.93 6.77
C ALA A 196 2.12 16.13 6.66
N GLU A 197 1.41 15.24 5.95
CA GLU A 197 -0.05 15.31 5.80
C GLU A 197 -0.75 15.12 7.13
N ARG A 198 -0.31 14.18 7.95
CA ARG A 198 -0.88 13.97 9.29
C ARG A 198 -0.63 15.17 10.18
N TYR A 199 0.62 15.67 10.23
CA TYR A 199 0.95 16.87 11.00
C TYR A 199 0.04 18.05 10.64
N LEU A 200 -0.26 18.26 9.35
CA LEU A 200 -1.08 19.38 8.89
C LEU A 200 -2.59 19.18 9.10
N ASN A 201 -3.10 17.95 8.99
CA ASN A 201 -4.54 17.72 8.86
C ASN A 201 -5.16 16.98 10.07
N ASP A 202 -4.36 16.35 10.94
CA ASP A 202 -4.85 15.65 12.12
C ASP A 202 -5.20 16.62 13.24
N THR A 203 -6.49 16.89 13.40
CA THR A 203 -7.02 17.80 14.44
C THR A 203 -6.89 17.26 15.86
N SER A 204 -6.50 16.00 16.04
CA SER A 204 -6.24 15.41 17.36
C SER A 204 -4.84 15.71 17.88
N LEU A 205 -3.92 16.19 17.02
CA LEU A 205 -2.57 16.55 17.43
C LEU A 205 -2.54 17.85 18.23
N SER A 206 -1.91 17.79 19.40
CA SER A 206 -1.69 18.96 20.24
C SER A 206 -0.52 19.78 19.69
N HIS A 207 -0.81 20.97 19.19
CA HIS A 207 0.18 21.89 18.67
C HIS A 207 0.58 22.93 19.71
N ALA A 208 1.87 23.25 19.78
CA ALA A 208 2.44 24.15 20.78
C ALA A 208 3.30 25.27 20.15
N GLY A 209 3.28 26.42 20.80
CA GLY A 209 4.13 27.56 20.43
C GLY A 209 3.71 28.28 19.16
N ASN A 210 4.51 29.28 18.79
CA ASN A 210 4.31 30.12 17.60
C ASN A 210 4.76 29.45 16.30
N THR A 211 5.56 28.39 16.39
CA THR A 211 5.99 27.51 15.28
C THR A 211 5.03 26.35 15.05
N TRP A 212 3.89 26.35 15.76
CA TRP A 212 2.86 25.32 15.66
C TRP A 212 3.46 23.92 15.75
N SER A 213 4.37 23.67 16.69
CA SER A 213 5.11 22.42 16.76
C SER A 213 4.24 21.29 17.32
N ALA A 214 4.36 20.08 16.79
CA ALA A 214 3.72 18.89 17.34
C ALA A 214 4.69 17.71 17.38
N GLU A 215 4.55 16.89 18.41
CA GLU A 215 5.28 15.64 18.57
C GLU A 215 4.30 14.48 18.54
N PHE A 216 4.55 13.51 17.66
CA PHE A 216 3.72 12.32 17.50
C PHE A 216 4.54 11.21 16.85
N ASP A 217 4.32 9.96 17.28
CA ASP A 217 4.99 8.77 16.74
C ASP A 217 6.53 8.88 16.64
N GLY A 218 7.15 9.59 17.57
CA GLY A 218 8.60 9.83 17.61
C GLY A 218 9.11 10.92 16.67
N TRP A 219 8.22 11.53 15.88
CA TRP A 219 8.50 12.67 15.03
C TRP A 219 8.20 13.97 15.76
N LEU A 220 9.11 14.94 15.63
CA LEU A 220 8.88 16.33 15.95
C LEU A 220 8.77 17.10 14.64
N CYS A 221 7.61 17.71 14.40
CA CYS A 221 7.34 18.54 13.24
C CYS A 221 7.06 19.99 13.66
N SER A 222 7.51 20.94 12.85
CA SER A 222 7.24 22.37 13.07
C SER A 222 7.25 23.17 11.78
N VAL A 223 6.32 24.12 11.67
CA VAL A 223 6.36 25.13 10.61
C VAL A 223 7.28 26.27 11.00
N LEU A 224 8.04 26.76 10.02
CA LEU A 224 8.82 27.98 10.20
C LEU A 224 7.90 29.20 10.09
N THR A 225 8.23 30.25 10.84
CA THR A 225 7.60 31.56 10.61
C THR A 225 7.92 32.05 9.20
N ALA A 226 7.06 32.85 8.57
CA ALA A 226 7.27 33.34 7.20
C ALA A 226 8.68 33.93 6.98
N THR A 227 9.16 34.79 7.90
CA THR A 227 10.50 35.37 7.82
C THR A 227 11.63 34.34 7.93
N ALA A 228 11.45 33.29 8.75
CA ALA A 228 12.44 32.21 8.86
C ALA A 228 12.44 31.32 7.61
N SER A 229 11.27 31.09 7.02
CA SER A 229 11.14 30.31 5.80
C SER A 229 11.83 30.98 4.60
N GLU A 230 11.71 32.30 4.47
CA GLU A 230 12.43 33.09 3.46
C GLU A 230 13.96 33.03 3.62
N LEU A 231 14.44 32.89 4.86
CA LEU A 231 15.87 32.87 5.21
C LEU A 231 16.49 31.48 5.07
N GLU A 232 15.75 30.44 5.45
CA GLU A 232 16.23 29.06 5.52
C GLU A 232 15.81 28.21 4.31
N GLY A 233 14.97 28.76 3.42
CA GLY A 233 14.58 28.12 2.16
C GLY A 233 13.63 26.94 2.31
N HIS A 234 13.00 26.77 3.47
CA HIS A 234 12.00 25.71 3.72
C HIS A 234 10.93 26.20 4.71
N SER A 235 9.72 25.66 4.65
CA SER A 235 8.54 26.10 5.41
C SER A 235 8.09 25.10 6.47
N LEU A 236 8.52 23.84 6.38
CA LEU A 236 8.26 22.77 7.33
C LEU A 236 9.54 21.97 7.56
N GLU A 237 9.79 21.57 8.80
CA GLU A 237 10.76 20.54 9.13
C GLU A 237 10.11 19.47 10.00
N CYS A 238 10.42 18.21 9.70
CA CYS A 238 10.05 17.06 10.51
C CYS A 238 11.26 16.16 10.73
N ALA A 239 11.52 15.79 11.99
CA ALA A 239 12.65 14.95 12.34
C ALA A 239 12.28 13.90 13.39
N ASP A 240 12.77 12.69 13.20
CA ASP A 240 12.88 11.68 14.25
C ASP A 240 14.35 11.59 14.68
N ARG A 241 14.64 12.25 15.80
CA ARG A 241 16.01 12.33 16.35
C ARG A 241 16.51 10.99 16.87
N SER A 242 15.63 10.07 17.25
CA SER A 242 16.01 8.74 17.72
C SER A 242 16.54 7.86 16.59
N ARG A 243 16.02 8.07 15.38
CA ARG A 243 16.42 7.38 14.15
C ARG A 243 17.41 8.17 13.29
N GLY A 244 17.65 9.45 13.61
CA GLY A 244 18.55 10.31 12.85
C GLY A 244 18.05 10.59 11.43
N ILE A 245 16.73 10.62 11.26
CA ILE A 245 16.07 10.86 9.96
C ILE A 245 15.27 12.16 10.01
N SER A 246 15.24 12.88 8.88
CA SER A 246 14.49 14.14 8.76
C SER A 246 14.13 14.46 7.32
N PHE A 247 13.17 15.36 7.12
CA PHE A 247 12.82 15.91 5.82
C PHE A 247 12.30 17.35 5.99
N GLN A 248 12.24 18.08 4.88
CA GLN A 248 11.76 19.47 4.86
C GLN A 248 10.71 19.66 3.77
N ALA A 249 9.87 20.69 3.91
CA ALA A 249 9.03 21.18 2.81
C ALA A 249 9.59 22.51 2.29
N VAL A 250 9.78 22.62 0.98
CA VAL A 250 10.29 23.81 0.31
C VAL A 250 9.13 24.50 -0.42
N PRO A 251 8.84 25.80 -0.14
CA PRO A 251 7.75 26.54 -0.77
C PRO A 251 8.00 26.87 -2.25
#